data_AF-J7GM84-F1
#
_entry.id   AF-J7GM84-F1
#
_cell.length_a   1.000
_cell.length_b   1.000
_cell.length_c   1.000
_cell.angle_alpha   90.00
_cell.angle_beta   90.00
_cell.angle_gamma   90.00
#
_symmetry.space_group_name_H-M   'P 1'
#
loop_
_entity.id
_entity.type
_entity.pdbx_description
1 polymer ?
#
loop_
_entity_poly.entity_id
_entity_poly.type
_entity_poly.pdbx_seq_one_letter_code
_entity_poly.pdbx_strand_id
1 'polypeptide(L)'
;LIADMGISVRALLRKNVEPYEELGLAEDKFTDDRLIDFMLQHPILINRPIVVTPLGTRLCRPSEVVLEILPDAQKGAFSKEDGE
;
A
#
# COMPACT_ATOMS: atom_id res chain seq x y z
N LEU A 1 3.05 7.80 -8.10
CA LEU A 1 2.50 7.03 -6.98
C LEU A 1 3.40 5.86 -6.55
N ILE A 2 3.49 4.75 -7.30
CA ILE A 2 4.31 3.59 -6.86
C ILE A 2 5.79 3.95 -6.73
N ALA A 3 6.33 4.66 -7.73
CA ALA A 3 7.70 5.18 -7.68
C ALA A 3 7.96 6.04 -6.44
N ASP A 4 7.03 6.93 -6.07
CA ASP A 4 7.15 7.83 -4.92
C ASP A 4 7.10 7.09 -3.57
N MET A 5 6.50 5.89 -3.53
CA MET A 5 6.48 5.03 -2.35
C MET A 5 7.79 4.27 -2.12
N GLY A 6 8.66 4.15 -3.13
CA GLY A 6 9.93 3.42 -3.02
C GLY A 6 9.79 1.91 -2.80
N ILE A 7 8.65 1.32 -3.15
CA ILE A 7 8.38 -0.12 -3.07
C ILE A 7 8.23 -0.73 -4.47
N SER A 8 8.39 -2.05 -4.58
CA SER A 8 8.07 -2.76 -5.82
C SER A 8 6.57 -2.76 -6.08
N VAL A 9 6.17 -2.91 -7.35
CA VAL A 9 4.74 -3.06 -7.72
C VAL A 9 4.11 -4.25 -7.00
N ARG A 10 4.83 -5.39 -6.97
CA ARG A 10 4.36 -6.59 -6.26
C ARG A 10 4.13 -6.36 -4.76
N ALA A 11 4.91 -5.51 -4.11
CA ALA A 11 4.73 -5.18 -2.69
C ALA A 11 3.43 -4.40 -2.43
N LEU A 12 2.87 -3.75 -3.45
CA LEU A 12 1.59 -3.05 -3.34
C LEU A 12 0.38 -3.99 -3.44
N LEU A 13 0.55 -5.25 -3.87
CA LEU A 13 -0.57 -6.18 -3.99
C LEU A 13 -1.14 -6.55 -2.62
N ARG A 14 -2.45 -6.40 -2.49
CA ARG A 14 -3.22 -6.93 -1.38
C ARG A 14 -3.42 -8.42 -1.57
N LYS A 15 -2.91 -9.21 -0.62
CA LYS A 15 -3.10 -10.66 -0.56
C LYS A 15 -4.45 -10.99 0.11
N ASN A 16 -4.88 -12.25 0.00
CA ASN A 16 -6.11 -12.79 0.60
C ASN A 16 -7.36 -12.02 0.15
N VAL A 17 -7.42 -11.70 -1.14
CA VAL A 17 -8.58 -11.14 -1.83
C VAL A 17 -8.82 -11.97 -3.07
N GLU A 18 -10.09 -12.14 -3.43
CA GLU A 18 -10.52 -13.05 -4.50
C GLU A 18 -9.72 -12.89 -5.82
N PRO A 19 -9.52 -11.68 -6.40
CA PRO A 19 -8.74 -11.57 -7.64
C PRO A 19 -7.26 -11.96 -7.50
N TYR A 20 -6.67 -11.85 -6.30
CA TYR A 20 -5.28 -12.25 -6.09
C TYR A 20 -5.13 -13.78 -6.22
N GLU A 21 -6.12 -14.51 -5.69
CA GLU A 21 -6.15 -15.96 -5.68
C GLU A 21 -6.55 -16.51 -7.05
N GLU A 22 -7.64 -16.00 -7.65
CA GLU A 22 -8.16 -16.47 -8.94
C GLU A 22 -7.19 -16.21 -10.10
N LEU A 23 -6.48 -15.09 -10.09
CA LEU A 23 -5.49 -14.74 -11.12
C LEU A 23 -4.12 -15.38 -10.86
N GLY A 24 -3.94 -16.09 -9.74
CA GLY A 24 -2.68 -16.75 -9.40
C GLY A 24 -1.53 -15.78 -9.14
N LEU A 25 -1.79 -14.58 -8.60
CA LEU A 25 -0.79 -13.50 -8.48
C LEU A 25 0.34 -13.81 -7.51
N ALA A 26 0.25 -14.91 -6.75
CA ALA A 26 1.35 -15.46 -5.95
C ALA A 26 2.52 -15.97 -6.81
N GLU A 27 2.28 -16.35 -8.06
CA GLU A 27 3.32 -16.84 -8.96
C GLU A 27 4.26 -15.71 -9.42
N ASP A 28 5.55 -15.99 -9.44
CA ASP A 28 6.58 -15.03 -9.87
C ASP A 28 6.78 -15.03 -11.39
N LYS A 29 5.68 -14.84 -12.12
CA LYS A 29 5.64 -14.86 -13.60
C LYS A 29 5.11 -13.59 -14.24
N PHE A 30 4.65 -12.63 -13.43
CA PHE A 30 4.03 -11.39 -13.91
C PHE A 30 5.04 -10.26 -13.87
N THR A 31 5.09 -9.48 -14.96
CA THR A 31 5.84 -8.23 -15.00
C THR A 31 5.14 -7.15 -14.19
N ASP A 32 5.90 -6.12 -13.79
CA ASP A 32 5.35 -4.95 -13.08
C ASP A 32 4.19 -4.29 -13.85
N ASP A 33 4.31 -4.10 -15.17
CA ASP A 33 3.23 -3.55 -16.00
C ASP A 33 1.95 -4.40 -15.95
N ARG A 34 2.09 -5.73 -15.95
CA ARG A 34 0.93 -6.64 -15.86
C ARG A 34 0.29 -6.59 -14.49
N LEU A 35 1.07 -6.47 -13.43
CA LEU A 35 0.53 -6.29 -12.08
C LEU A 35 -0.20 -4.94 -11.95
N ILE A 36 0.31 -3.88 -12.60
CA ILE A 36 -0.38 -2.58 -12.66
C ILE A 36 -1.71 -2.71 -13.40
N ASP A 37 -1.74 -3.37 -14.56
CA ASP A 37 -2.99 -3.62 -15.30
C ASP A 37 -4.03 -4.34 -14.43
N PHE A 38 -3.63 -5.38 -13.70
CA PHE A 38 -4.52 -6.08 -12.78
C PHE A 38 -5.02 -5.19 -11.66
N MET A 39 -4.19 -4.33 -11.07
CA MET A 39 -4.61 -3.37 -10.05
C MET A 39 -5.61 -2.35 -10.58
N LEU A 40 -5.46 -1.91 -11.83
CA LEU A 40 -6.41 -0.99 -12.48
C LEU A 40 -7.75 -1.66 -12.77
N GLN A 41 -7.74 -2.93 -13.19
CA GLN A 41 -8.96 -3.72 -13.45
C GLN A 41 -9.65 -4.16 -12.16
N HIS A 42 -8.87 -4.49 -11.12
CA HIS A 42 -9.35 -4.96 -9.83
C HIS A 42 -8.76 -4.10 -8.70
N PRO A 43 -9.31 -2.90 -8.42
CA PRO A 43 -8.77 -1.98 -7.41
C PRO A 43 -8.63 -2.58 -5.99
N ILE A 44 -9.36 -3.65 -5.67
CA ILE A 44 -9.23 -4.40 -4.42
C ILE A 44 -7.82 -5.01 -4.24
N LEU A 45 -7.07 -5.21 -5.33
CA LEU A 45 -5.68 -5.64 -5.32
C LEU A 45 -4.73 -4.55 -4.81
N ILE A 46 -5.14 -3.30 -4.72
CA ILE A 46 -4.28 -2.23 -4.21
C ILE A 46 -4.32 -2.26 -2.68
N ASN A 47 -3.17 -2.54 -2.05
CA ASN A 47 -3.05 -2.55 -0.60
C ASN A 47 -3.22 -1.14 -0.02
N ARG A 48 -3.72 -1.05 1.22
CA ARG A 48 -4.23 0.20 1.80
C ARG A 48 -3.77 0.44 3.25
N PRO A 49 -3.68 1.70 3.71
CA PRO A 49 -3.86 2.93 2.92
C PRO A 49 -2.58 3.41 2.22
N ILE A 50 -2.74 4.05 1.06
CA ILE A 50 -1.71 4.89 0.44
C ILE A 50 -1.98 6.33 0.87
N VAL A 51 -0.96 7.01 1.40
CA VAL A 51 -1.05 8.41 1.85
C VAL A 51 -0.05 9.25 1.06
N VAL A 52 -0.47 10.42 0.61
CA VAL A 52 0.35 11.42 -0.10
C VAL A 52 0.34 12.71 0.71
N THR A 53 1.52 13.27 0.95
CA THR A 53 1.72 14.60 1.55
C THR A 53 2.78 15.37 0.76
N PRO A 54 3.02 16.66 1.04
CA PRO A 54 4.15 17.38 0.45
C PRO A 54 5.53 16.78 0.78
N LEU A 55 5.64 15.95 1.83
CA LEU A 55 6.90 15.32 2.25
C LEU A 55 7.15 13.96 1.57
N GLY A 56 6.12 13.32 1.01
CA GLY A 56 6.28 12.06 0.30
C GLY A 56 5.00 11.25 0.15
N THR A 57 5.14 10.04 -0.39
CA THR A 57 4.07 9.05 -0.52
C THR A 57 4.46 7.75 0.19
N ARG A 58 3.52 7.12 0.90
CA ARG A 58 3.76 5.84 1.60
C ARG A 58 2.55 4.91 1.55
N LEU A 59 2.81 3.61 1.41
CA LEU A 59 1.88 2.57 1.86
C LEU A 59 2.02 2.45 3.38
N CYS A 60 1.06 2.97 4.14
CA CYS A 60 1.16 3.07 5.59
C CYS A 60 0.74 1.76 6.26
N ARG A 61 1.61 0.75 6.13
CA ARG A 61 1.46 -0.58 6.75
C ARG A 61 2.79 -0.96 7.42
N PRO A 62 2.91 -0.83 8.75
CA PRO A 62 1.86 -0.49 9.71
C PRO A 62 1.44 1.00 9.66
N SER A 63 0.34 1.37 10.34
CA SER A 63 -0.32 2.68 10.16
C SER A 63 0.56 3.86 10.56
N GLU A 64 1.41 3.69 11.57
CA GLU A 64 2.37 4.66 12.09
C GLU A 64 3.46 5.07 11.08
N VAL A 65 3.64 4.34 9.97
CA VAL A 65 4.49 4.77 8.85
C VAL A 65 4.06 6.14 8.31
N VAL A 66 2.78 6.50 8.47
CA VAL A 66 2.28 7.83 8.09
C VAL A 66 3.02 8.97 8.82
N LEU A 67 3.53 8.72 10.02
CA LEU A 67 4.24 9.72 10.82
C LEU A 67 5.54 10.18 10.16
N GLU A 68 6.13 9.37 9.26
CA GLU A 68 7.32 9.76 8.49
C GLU A 68 7.05 10.87 7.47
N ILE A 69 5.79 11.03 7.05
CA ILE A 69 5.41 11.94 5.96
C ILE A 69 4.39 13.00 6.39
N LEU A 70 3.95 13.04 7.65
CA LEU A 70 3.10 14.15 8.12
C LEU A 70 3.92 15.43 8.31
N PRO A 71 3.48 16.59 7.78
CA PRO A 71 4.22 17.84 7.90
C PRO A 71 4.27 18.37 9.34
N ASP A 72 3.23 18.10 10.12
CA ASP A 72 3.12 18.52 11.51
C ASP A 72 3.23 17.30 12.44
N ALA A 73 3.88 17.50 13.58
CA ALA A 73 3.96 16.48 14.62
C ALA A 73 2.59 16.17 15.23
N GLN A 74 2.46 14.97 15.80
CA GLN A 74 1.29 14.60 16.60
C GLN A 74 1.10 15.60 17.75
N LYS A 75 -0.14 16.06 17.94
CA LYS A 75 -0.49 17.10 18.93
C LYS A 75 -0.69 16.55 20.35
N GLY A 76 -0.67 15.23 20.50
CA GLY A 76 -0.87 14.53 21.76
C GLY A 76 -0.62 13.03 21.57
N ALA A 77 -0.81 12.26 22.65
CA ALA A 77 -0.74 10.81 22.56
C ALA A 77 -1.81 10.27 21.60
N PHE A 78 -1.44 9.25 20.83
CA PHE A 78 -2.31 8.51 19.94
C PHE A 78 -2.20 7.04 20.31
N SER A 79 -3.35 6.37 20.45
CA SER A 79 -3.43 4.92 20.59
C SER A 79 -4.31 4.37 19.48
N LYS A 80 -3.91 3.25 18.90
CA LYS A 80 -4.66 2.49 17.90
C LYS A 80 -5.91 1.86 18.55
N GLU A 81 -6.81 1.37 17.70
CA GLU A 81 -8.09 0.81 18.13
C GLU A 81 -7.95 -0.44 19.01
N ASP A 82 -6.85 -1.20 18.85
CA ASP A 82 -6.51 -2.36 19.65
C ASP A 82 -5.76 -2.03 20.96
N GLY A 83 -5.54 -0.73 21.22
CA GLY A 83 -4.90 -0.24 22.44
C GLY A 83 -3.38 -0.13 22.36
N GLU A 84 -2.77 -0.43 21.20
CA GLU A 84 -1.35 -0.12 20.93
C GLU A 84 -1.09 1.39 20.90
#